data_AF-A0A078JFU2-F1
#
_entry.id   AF-A0A078JFU2-F1
#
_cell.length_a   1.000
_cell.length_b   1.000
_cell.length_c   1.000
_cell.angle_alpha   90.00
_cell.angle_beta   90.00
_cell.angle_gamma   90.00
#
_symmetry.space_group_name_H-M   'P 1'
#
loop_
_entity.id
_entity.type
_entity.pdbx_description
1 polymer ?
#
loop_
_entity_poly.entity_id
_entity_poly.type
_entity_poly.pdbx_seq_one_letter_code
_entity_poly.pdbx_strand_id
1 'polypeptide(L)'
;MSNRRSRQSSSAPRISDDQIIDLVTKLRQILPEIGQRRRSDKVSASKVLQETCNYIRNLNREVDNLSERLAQLLESVDEDSPQAAVIRSLLM
;
A
#
# COMPACT_ATOMS: atom_id res chain seq x y z
N MET A 1 52.41 18.27 6.00
CA MET A 1 51.33 18.93 5.23
C MET A 1 50.32 17.87 4.84
N SER A 2 49.26 17.73 5.62
CA SER A 2 48.41 16.54 5.70
C SER A 2 47.47 16.39 4.49
N ASN A 3 47.43 15.17 3.95
CA ASN A 3 46.60 14.73 2.82
C ASN A 3 45.15 15.22 2.90
N ARG A 4 44.73 15.96 1.86
CA ARG A 4 43.33 16.28 1.59
C ARG A 4 42.56 14.99 1.29
N ARG A 5 41.84 14.50 2.29
CA ARG A 5 40.91 13.38 2.17
C ARG A 5 39.72 13.86 1.34
N SER A 6 39.72 13.53 0.05
CA SER A 6 38.56 13.71 -0.84
C SER A 6 37.40 12.91 -0.26
N ARG A 7 36.47 13.61 0.42
CA ARG A 7 35.19 13.05 0.82
C ARG A 7 34.33 12.98 -0.43
N GLN A 8 34.40 11.85 -1.10
CA GLN A 8 33.44 11.45 -2.12
C GLN A 8 32.08 11.37 -1.43
N SER A 9 31.32 12.46 -1.54
CA SER A 9 29.92 12.49 -1.13
C SER A 9 29.18 11.55 -2.05
N SER A 10 28.89 10.34 -1.54
CA SER A 10 27.89 9.43 -2.08
C SER A 10 26.54 10.14 -2.02
N SER A 11 26.32 11.01 -3.00
CA SER A 11 25.05 11.66 -3.23
C SER A 11 24.11 10.56 -3.70
N ALA A 12 23.18 10.19 -2.81
CA ALA A 12 22.02 9.41 -3.21
C ALA A 12 21.42 10.05 -4.48
N PRO A 13 20.98 9.25 -5.46
CA PRO A 13 20.42 9.79 -6.69
C PRO A 13 19.32 10.77 -6.31
N ARG A 14 19.48 12.03 -6.71
CA ARG A 14 18.47 13.06 -6.47
C ARG A 14 17.27 12.70 -7.31
N ILE A 15 16.17 12.34 -6.66
CA ILE A 15 14.88 12.11 -7.30
C ILE A 15 14.52 13.39 -8.06
N SER A 16 14.23 13.29 -9.35
CA SER A 16 13.85 14.45 -10.17
C SER A 16 12.38 14.81 -9.97
N ASP A 17 12.03 16.07 -10.20
CA ASP A 17 10.63 16.53 -10.10
C ASP A 17 9.71 15.75 -11.05
N ASP A 18 10.19 15.39 -12.24
CA ASP A 18 9.46 14.55 -13.20
C ASP A 18 9.13 13.16 -12.62
N GLN A 19 10.07 12.55 -11.88
CA GLN A 19 9.84 11.27 -11.20
C GLN A 19 8.81 11.41 -10.08
N ILE A 20 8.80 12.54 -9.37
CA ILE A 20 7.80 12.83 -8.33
C ILE A 20 6.42 13.01 -8.97
N ILE A 21 6.33 13.72 -10.10
CA ILE A 21 5.08 13.94 -10.83
C ILE A 21 4.53 12.62 -11.37
N ASP A 22 5.36 11.77 -11.98
CA ASP A 22 4.96 10.46 -12.48
C ASP A 22 4.45 9.56 -11.34
N LEU A 23 5.18 9.51 -10.22
CA LEU A 23 4.75 8.75 -9.04
C LEU A 23 3.40 9.22 -8.51
N VAL A 24 3.22 10.53 -8.32
CA VAL A 24 1.95 11.11 -7.86
C VAL A 24 0.82 10.80 -8.84
N THR A 25 1.09 10.82 -10.14
CA THR A 25 0.10 10.51 -11.18
C THR A 25 -0.35 9.05 -11.11
N LYS A 26 0.59 8.12 -10.94
CA LYS A 26 0.28 6.68 -10.75
C LYS A 26 -0.51 6.43 -9.46
N LEU A 27 -0.11 7.06 -8.35
CA LEU A 27 -0.81 6.92 -7.07
C LEU A 27 -2.27 7.39 -7.15
N ARG A 28 -2.55 8.49 -7.87
CA ARG A 28 -3.94 8.95 -8.08
C ARG A 28 -4.82 7.95 -8.83
N GLN A 29 -4.26 7.12 -9.70
CA GLN A 29 -5.04 6.14 -10.48
C GLN A 29 -5.49 4.97 -9.61
N ILE A 30 -4.70 4.60 -8.60
CA ILE A 30 -4.94 3.44 -7.74
C ILE A 30 -5.84 3.83 -6.55
N LEU A 31 -5.91 5.11 -6.19
CA LEU A 31 -6.68 5.56 -5.04
C LEU A 31 -8.18 5.70 -5.36
N PRO A 32 -9.05 4.90 -4.71
CA PRO A 32 -10.50 4.97 -4.96
C PRO A 32 -11.10 6.33 -4.56
N GLU A 33 -10.58 6.94 -3.49
CA GLU A 33 -11.04 8.21 -2.91
C GLU A 33 -10.74 9.44 -3.78
N ILE A 34 -9.58 9.45 -4.47
CA ILE A 34 -9.18 10.58 -5.32
C ILE A 34 -9.99 10.58 -6.63
N GLY A 35 -10.42 9.40 -7.10
CA GLY A 35 -11.30 9.24 -8.25
C GLY A 35 -12.66 9.91 -8.08
N GLN A 36 -13.26 9.88 -6.89
CA GLN A 36 -14.57 10.50 -6.62
C GLN A 36 -14.48 12.02 -6.45
N ARG A 37 -13.35 12.54 -5.95
CA ARG A 37 -13.12 13.99 -5.77
C ARG A 37 -12.51 14.68 -7.00
N ARG A 38 -12.58 14.06 -8.19
CA ARG A 38 -12.13 14.59 -9.49
C ARG A 38 -12.72 15.96 -9.90
N ARG A 39 -13.58 16.57 -9.08
CA ARG A 39 -14.09 17.94 -9.31
C ARG A 39 -13.25 19.06 -8.69
N SER A 40 -12.18 18.76 -7.95
CA SER A 40 -11.31 19.79 -7.39
C SER A 40 -9.94 19.75 -8.06
N ASP A 41 -9.74 20.63 -9.04
CA ASP A 41 -8.62 20.67 -9.98
C ASP A 41 -7.21 20.87 -9.38
N LYS A 42 -7.05 20.88 -8.05
CA LYS A 42 -5.74 21.13 -7.40
C LYS A 42 -5.56 20.34 -6.10
N VAL A 43 -5.59 19.01 -6.16
CA VAL A 43 -5.07 18.18 -5.05
C VAL A 43 -3.55 18.30 -5.03
N SER A 44 -2.92 18.60 -3.89
CA SER A 44 -1.45 18.70 -3.78
C SER A 44 -0.78 17.31 -3.78
N ALA A 45 0.49 17.22 -4.16
CA ALA A 45 1.27 15.98 -4.08
C ALA A 45 1.29 15.39 -2.65
N SER A 46 1.46 16.26 -1.64
CA SER A 46 1.39 15.87 -0.22
C SER A 46 0.05 15.22 0.13
N LYS A 47 -1.07 15.76 -0.37
CA LYS A 47 -2.39 15.18 -0.13
C LYS A 47 -2.54 13.81 -0.80
N VAL A 48 -2.06 13.64 -2.03
CA VAL A 48 -2.06 12.33 -2.71
C VAL A 48 -1.27 11.29 -1.91
N LEU A 49 -0.07 11.65 -1.43
CA LEU A 49 0.74 10.77 -0.61
C LEU A 49 0.06 10.42 0.71
N GLN A 50 -0.57 11.41 1.37
CA GLN A 50 -1.33 11.18 2.61
C GLN A 50 -2.48 10.19 2.39
N GLU A 51 -3.30 10.38 1.35
CA GLU A 51 -4.39 9.47 1.02
C GLU A 51 -3.85 8.08 0.64
N THR A 52 -2.70 8.00 -0.04
CA THR A 52 -2.04 6.73 -0.34
C THR A 52 -1.70 5.97 0.94
N CYS A 53 -1.04 6.64 1.90
CA CYS A 53 -0.68 6.03 3.17
C CYS A 53 -1.90 5.60 3.99
N ASN A 54 -2.98 6.40 3.96
CA ASN A 54 -4.24 6.05 4.61
C ASN A 54 -4.89 4.82 3.96
N TYR A 55 -4.92 4.77 2.63
CA TYR A 55 -5.48 3.64 1.89
C TYR A 55 -4.73 2.35 2.18
N ILE A 56 -3.39 2.37 2.16
CA ILE A 56 -2.56 1.22 2.53
C ILE A 56 -2.86 0.76 3.97
N ARG A 57 -2.97 1.71 4.91
CA ARG A 57 -3.29 1.38 6.31
C ARG A 57 -4.66 0.72 6.45
N ASN A 58 -5.66 1.22 5.74
CA ASN A 58 -7.01 0.66 5.75
C ASN A 58 -7.02 -0.73 5.10
N LEU A 59 -6.34 -0.89 3.97
CA LEU A 59 -6.24 -2.19 3.29
C LEU A 59 -5.59 -3.25 4.18
N ASN A 60 -4.49 -2.92 4.87
CA ASN A 60 -3.87 -3.84 5.82
C ASN A 60 -4.83 -4.23 6.94
N ARG A 61 -5.58 -3.28 7.50
CA ARG A 61 -6.60 -3.57 8.53
C ARG A 61 -7.72 -4.46 8.00
N GLU A 62 -8.16 -4.24 6.76
CA GLU A 62 -9.18 -5.08 6.14
C GLU A 62 -8.66 -6.50 5.92
N VAL A 63 -7.42 -6.66 5.47
CA VAL A 63 -6.76 -7.96 5.35
C VAL A 63 -6.65 -8.65 6.71
N ASP A 64 -6.22 -7.94 7.75
CA ASP A 64 -6.09 -8.49 9.11
C ASP A 64 -7.46 -8.96 9.64
N ASN A 65 -8.50 -8.12 9.52
CA ASN A 65 -9.86 -8.45 9.97
C ASN A 65 -10.46 -9.63 9.19
N LEU A 66 -10.24 -9.68 7.87
CA LEU A 66 -10.71 -10.79 7.04
C LEU A 66 -9.98 -12.09 7.41
N SER A 67 -8.68 -12.01 7.68
CA SER A 67 -7.87 -13.15 8.09
C SER A 67 -8.33 -13.70 9.44
N GLU A 68 -8.60 -12.83 10.42
CA GLU A 68 -9.14 -13.23 11.72
C GLU A 68 -10.52 -13.88 11.59
N ARG A 69 -11.43 -13.25 10.82
CA ARG A 69 -12.77 -13.81 10.59
C ARG A 69 -12.71 -15.16 9.87
N LEU A 70 -11.77 -15.34 8.96
CA LEU A 70 -11.55 -16.62 8.29
C LEU A 70 -11.03 -17.68 9.27
N ALA A 71 -10.09 -17.34 10.15
CA ALA A 71 -9.61 -18.24 11.19
C ALA A 71 -10.74 -18.69 12.13
N GLN A 72 -11.58 -17.75 12.59
CA GLN A 72 -12.76 -18.06 13.40
C GLN A 72 -13.75 -18.97 12.67
N LEU A 73 -13.99 -18.72 11.38
CA LEU A 73 -14.85 -19.58 10.57
C LEU A 73 -14.28 -20.99 10.47
N LEU A 74 -12.97 -21.13 10.23
CA LEU A 74 -12.31 -22.43 10.17
C LEU A 74 -12.36 -23.18 11.50
N GLU A 75 -12.24 -22.50 12.64
CA GLU A 75 -12.40 -23.11 13.98
C GLU A 75 -13.84 -23.53 14.26
N SER A 76 -14.82 -22.79 13.73
CA SER A 76 -16.25 -23.07 13.96
C SER A 76 -16.82 -24.17 13.08
N VAL A 77 -16.16 -24.48 11.96
CA VAL A 77 -16.59 -25.54 11.04
C VAL A 77 -15.98 -26.85 11.51
N ASP A 78 -16.84 -27.85 11.71
CA ASP A 78 -16.43 -29.22 12.03
C ASP A 78 -15.38 -29.70 11.03
N GLU A 79 -14.27 -30.27 11.48
CA GLU A 79 -13.11 -30.52 10.60
C GLU A 79 -13.45 -31.47 9.43
N ASP A 80 -14.46 -32.31 9.61
CA ASP A 80 -14.97 -33.29 8.67
C ASP A 80 -16.08 -32.75 7.74
N SER A 81 -16.46 -31.47 7.88
CA SER A 81 -17.49 -30.87 7.05
C SER A 81 -17.00 -30.64 5.60
N PRO A 82 -17.88 -30.85 4.60
CA PRO A 82 -17.55 -30.56 3.20
C PRO A 82 -17.30 -29.06 2.97
N GLN A 83 -17.86 -28.18 3.80
CA GLN A 83 -17.59 -26.73 3.75
C GLN A 83 -16.16 -26.41 4.20
N ALA A 84 -15.65 -27.06 5.26
CA ALA A 84 -14.25 -26.90 5.68
C ALA A 84 -13.29 -27.37 4.58
N ALA A 85 -13.59 -28.49 3.91
CA ALA A 85 -12.79 -28.98 2.78
C ALA A 85 -12.72 -27.96 1.64
N VAL A 86 -13.84 -27.31 1.28
CA VAL A 86 -13.86 -26.26 0.26
C VAL A 86 -13.03 -25.05 0.68
N ILE A 87 -13.18 -24.55 1.92
CA ILE A 87 -12.41 -23.39 2.40
C ILE A 87 -10.91 -23.71 2.40
N ARG A 88 -10.49 -24.89 2.89
CA ARG A 88 -9.09 -25.34 2.84
C ARG A 88 -8.55 -25.45 1.40
N SER A 89 -9.38 -25.91 0.45
CA SER A 89 -8.98 -26.02 -0.97
C SER A 89 -8.79 -24.67 -1.68
N LEU A 90 -9.43 -23.61 -1.19
CA LEU A 90 -9.26 -22.24 -1.72
C LEU A 90 -8.05 -21.52 -1.11
N LEU A 91 -7.53 -22.02 0.01
CA LEU A 91 -6.37 -21.49 0.74
C LEU A 91 -5.04 -22.19 0.42
N MET A 92 -5.10 -23.32 -0.30
CA MET A 92 -3.96 -24.06 -0.85
C MET A 92 -3.72 -23.66 -2.29
#